data_AF-A0A543I0X2-F1
#
_entry.id   AF-A0A543I0X2-F1
#
_cell.length_a   1.000
_cell.length_b   1.000
_cell.length_c   1.000
_cell.angle_alpha   90.00
_cell.angle_beta   90.00
_cell.angle_gamma   90.00
#
_symmetry.space_group_name_H-M   'P 1'
#
loop_
_entity.id
_entity.type
_entity.pdbx_description
1 polymer ?
#
loop_
_entity_poly.entity_id
_entity_poly.type
_entity_poly.pdbx_seq_one_letter_code
_entity_poly.pdbx_strand_id
1 'polypeptide(L)'
;MTFNAIPVRSAEGEALSAVAVSTAAPSGTTTSVACYLQKGSDITWQWGLNNDNSWFVLNGRWITTPYTGLTKFVTDTSRSELLAAAANAIRYYNKSGYTVESIFAADGIGGYNYPIVANGVELYPKF
;
A
#
# COMPACT_ATOMS: atom_id res chain seq x y z
N MET A 1 22.64 50.06 10.12
CA MET A 1 21.81 50.72 9.09
C MET A 1 20.36 50.42 9.38
N THR A 2 19.47 51.39 9.22
CA THR A 2 18.03 51.25 9.48
C THR A 2 17.29 51.28 8.16
N PHE A 3 16.31 50.40 7.96
CA PHE A 3 15.34 50.49 6.86
C PHE A 3 13.91 50.31 7.39
N ASN A 4 13.05 51.23 6.98
CA ASN A 4 11.63 51.35 7.37
C ASN A 4 10.93 52.16 6.23
N ALA A 5 9.67 51.96 5.83
CA ALA A 5 8.76 50.83 6.07
C ALA A 5 8.53 50.05 4.74
N ILE A 6 7.42 50.00 4.00
CA ILE A 6 6.04 50.57 4.03
C ILE A 6 5.07 49.45 3.56
N PRO A 7 3.87 49.29 4.13
CA PRO A 7 3.02 48.10 3.88
C PRO A 7 2.17 48.18 2.60
N VAL A 8 1.89 47.01 2.01
CA VAL A 8 0.80 46.78 1.05
C VAL A 8 -0.34 46.06 1.77
N ARG A 9 -1.60 46.43 1.48
CA ARG A 9 -2.80 45.85 2.12
C ARG A 9 -3.42 44.73 1.29
N SER A 10 -4.05 43.79 2.00
CA SER A 10 -5.19 42.95 1.58
C SER A 10 -5.21 42.43 0.13
N ALA A 11 -4.78 41.17 -0.02
CA ALA A 11 -5.54 40.21 -0.82
C ALA A 11 -5.85 39.01 0.10
N GLU A 12 -7.12 38.70 0.28
CA GLU A 12 -7.56 37.53 1.05
C GLU A 12 -7.34 36.27 0.20
N GLY A 13 -6.29 35.51 0.52
CA GLY A 13 -5.96 34.24 -0.13
C GLY A 13 -6.05 33.15 0.92
N GLU A 14 -7.03 32.27 0.77
CA GLU A 14 -7.49 31.31 1.77
C GLU A 14 -6.35 30.64 2.56
N ALA A 15 -6.53 30.58 3.89
CA ALA A 15 -5.74 29.68 4.70
C ALA A 15 -6.04 28.25 4.22
N LEU A 16 -5.15 27.69 3.39
CA LEU A 16 -5.09 26.27 3.13
C LEU A 16 -4.91 25.59 4.49
N SER A 17 -6.03 25.17 5.06
CA SER A 17 -6.06 24.44 6.32
C SER A 17 -5.17 23.23 6.12
N ALA A 18 -3.99 23.28 6.72
CA ALA A 18 -3.12 22.14 6.84
C ALA A 18 -3.88 21.18 7.77
N VAL A 19 -4.77 20.39 7.17
CA VAL A 19 -5.34 19.20 7.77
C VAL A 19 -4.14 18.34 8.10
N ALA A 20 -3.69 18.48 9.35
CA ALA A 20 -2.83 17.52 9.98
C ALA A 20 -3.62 16.21 9.92
N VAL A 21 -3.39 15.44 8.87
CA VAL A 21 -3.84 14.07 8.77
C VAL A 21 -3.09 13.38 9.89
N SER A 22 -3.73 13.34 11.06
CA SER A 22 -3.20 12.65 12.22
C SER A 22 -2.96 11.22 11.79
N THR A 23 -1.70 10.89 11.56
CA THR A 23 -1.20 9.53 11.37
C THR A 23 -1.23 8.82 12.72
N ALA A 24 -2.44 8.75 13.28
CA ALA A 24 -2.83 7.66 14.13
C ALA A 24 -2.51 6.39 13.36
N ALA A 25 -1.48 5.68 13.83
CA ALA A 25 -1.08 4.38 13.34
C ALA A 25 -2.36 3.53 13.19
N PRO A 26 -2.51 2.75 12.10
CA PRO A 26 -3.75 2.07 11.81
C PRO A 26 -4.15 1.22 13.00
N SER A 27 -5.26 1.59 13.65
CA SER A 27 -5.93 0.85 14.71
C SER A 27 -6.48 -0.44 14.10
N GLY A 28 -5.60 -1.44 14.00
CA GLY A 28 -5.46 -2.14 12.75
C GLY A 28 -6.11 -3.51 12.69
N THR A 29 -6.90 -3.72 11.64
CA THR A 29 -7.21 -5.06 11.13
C THR A 29 -5.96 -5.68 10.52
N THR A 30 -5.79 -6.98 10.69
CA THR A 30 -4.81 -7.79 9.94
C THR A 30 -5.44 -8.34 8.65
N THR A 31 -4.64 -8.53 7.60
CA THR A 31 -5.04 -9.30 6.41
C THR A 31 -3.83 -10.02 5.79
N SER A 32 -4.06 -10.90 4.81
CA SER A 32 -2.99 -11.62 4.09
C SER A 32 -2.60 -10.93 2.79
N VAL A 33 -1.39 -11.21 2.28
CA VAL A 33 -0.84 -10.57 1.07
C VAL A 33 -0.79 -11.56 -0.09
N ALA A 34 -1.56 -11.29 -1.15
CA ALA A 34 -1.52 -12.03 -2.40
C ALA A 34 -0.47 -11.44 -3.35
N CYS A 35 0.56 -12.23 -3.67
CA CYS A 35 1.67 -11.84 -4.53
C CYS A 35 1.50 -12.48 -5.91
N TYR A 36 1.28 -11.66 -6.94
CA TYR A 36 1.18 -12.10 -8.33
C TYR A 36 2.56 -12.13 -8.96
N LEU A 37 2.86 -13.26 -9.59
CA LEU A 37 4.17 -13.64 -10.10
C LEU A 37 4.04 -13.96 -11.60
N GLN A 38 4.90 -13.39 -12.43
CA GLN A 38 4.86 -13.56 -13.89
C GLN A 38 6.16 -14.17 -14.43
N LYS A 39 6.04 -15.03 -15.44
CA LYS A 39 7.16 -15.59 -16.21
C LYS A 39 6.78 -15.69 -17.69
N GLY A 40 7.17 -14.67 -18.47
CA GLY A 40 6.72 -14.54 -19.86
C GLY A 40 5.21 -14.27 -19.88
N SER A 41 4.44 -15.20 -20.45
CA SER A 41 2.97 -15.17 -20.43
C SER A 41 2.32 -16.01 -19.31
N ASP A 42 3.09 -16.76 -18.52
CA ASP A 42 2.58 -17.45 -17.33
C ASP A 42 2.38 -16.41 -16.22
N ILE A 43 1.16 -16.35 -15.66
CA ILE A 43 0.83 -15.57 -14.48
C ILE A 43 0.24 -16.51 -13.43
N THR A 44 0.88 -16.54 -12.27
CA THR A 44 0.48 -17.33 -11.10
C THR A 44 0.43 -16.41 -9.88
N TRP A 45 -0.17 -16.85 -8.78
CA TRP A 45 -0.15 -16.11 -7.52
C TRP A 45 0.29 -17.03 -6.38
N GLN A 46 0.88 -16.47 -5.33
CA GLN A 46 1.23 -17.13 -4.08
C GLN A 46 0.99 -16.16 -2.92
N TRP A 47 0.79 -16.67 -1.70
CA TRP A 47 0.78 -15.81 -0.51
C TRP A 47 2.20 -15.30 -0.21
N GLY A 48 2.31 -14.06 0.26
CA GLY A 48 3.55 -13.50 0.77
C GLY A 48 4.02 -14.21 2.05
N LEU A 49 5.34 -14.38 2.20
CA LEU A 49 5.94 -15.09 3.33
C LEU A 49 6.98 -14.26 4.07
N ASN A 50 7.04 -14.44 5.38
CA ASN A 50 8.16 -13.99 6.21
C ASN A 50 9.44 -14.78 5.88
N ASN A 51 10.59 -14.31 6.37
CA ASN A 51 11.89 -14.95 6.10
C ASN A 51 12.04 -16.34 6.77
N ASP A 52 11.19 -16.67 7.75
CA ASP A 52 11.07 -18.00 8.37
C ASP A 52 10.08 -18.93 7.64
N ASN A 53 9.49 -18.48 6.53
CA ASN A 53 8.41 -19.12 5.76
C ASN A 53 7.04 -19.16 6.46
N SER A 54 6.82 -18.41 7.54
CA SER A 54 5.48 -18.16 8.06
C SER A 54 4.69 -17.19 7.15
N TRP A 55 3.35 -17.21 7.22
CA TRP A 55 2.51 -16.32 6.42
C TRP A 55 2.78 -14.85 6.75
N PHE A 56 2.99 -14.02 5.72
CA PHE A 56 3.13 -12.57 5.92
C PHE A 56 1.77 -11.93 6.23
N VAL A 57 1.63 -11.40 7.44
CA VAL A 57 0.42 -10.72 7.92
C VAL A 57 0.59 -9.21 7.80
N LEU A 58 -0.24 -8.58 6.98
CA LEU A 58 -0.24 -7.14 6.76
C LEU A 58 -1.11 -6.45 7.81
N ASN A 59 -0.53 -5.49 8.53
CA ASN A 59 -1.23 -4.68 9.52
C ASN A 59 -1.68 -3.36 8.89
N GLY A 60 -2.92 -2.94 9.13
CA GLY A 60 -3.47 -1.75 8.49
C GLY A 60 -4.97 -1.59 8.70
N ARG A 61 -5.64 -0.87 7.80
CA ARG A 61 -7.10 -0.68 7.85
C ARG A 61 -7.74 -0.74 6.47
N TRP A 62 -8.91 -1.37 6.42
CA TRP A 62 -9.80 -1.29 5.27
C TRP A 62 -10.39 0.12 5.13
N ILE A 63 -10.41 0.65 3.90
CA ILE A 63 -11.14 1.87 3.54
C ILE A 63 -11.95 1.58 2.28
N THR A 64 -13.27 1.78 2.35
CA THR A 64 -14.20 1.65 1.23
C THR A 64 -14.67 3.02 0.77
N THR A 65 -14.55 3.31 -0.52
CA THR A 65 -15.01 4.57 -1.11
C THR A 65 -16.54 4.58 -1.25
N PRO A 66 -17.30 5.45 -0.55
CA PRO A 66 -18.76 5.32 -0.47
C PRO A 66 -19.51 5.37 -1.82
N TYR A 67 -18.99 6.13 -2.78
CA TYR A 67 -19.65 6.34 -4.08
C TYR A 67 -19.33 5.29 -5.14
N THR A 68 -18.24 4.52 -4.97
CA THR A 68 -17.79 3.53 -5.97
C THR A 68 -17.75 2.10 -5.43
N GLY A 69 -17.93 1.91 -4.12
CA GLY A 69 -17.80 0.60 -3.46
C GLY A 69 -16.37 0.05 -3.42
N LEU A 70 -15.38 0.79 -3.94
CA LEU A 70 -14.00 0.32 -4.03
C LEU A 70 -13.34 0.28 -2.65
N THR A 71 -13.04 -0.93 -2.17
CA THR A 71 -12.29 -1.20 -0.94
C THR A 71 -10.80 -1.31 -1.22
N LYS A 72 -9.99 -0.66 -0.39
CA LYS A 72 -8.51 -0.68 -0.41
C LYS A 72 -7.99 -0.93 1.00
N PHE A 73 -6.78 -1.47 1.12
CA PHE A 73 -6.12 -1.69 2.41
C PHE A 73 -5.00 -0.66 2.62
N VAL A 74 -5.08 0.15 3.67
CA VAL A 74 -4.10 1.19 3.98
C VAL A 74 -3.16 0.72 5.08
N THR A 75 -1.85 0.83 4.85
CA THR A 75 -0.80 0.29 5.72
C THR A 75 0.42 1.21 5.77
N ASP A 76 1.12 1.16 6.90
CA ASP A 76 2.43 1.81 7.07
C ASP A 76 3.59 0.84 6.71
N THR A 77 3.30 -0.44 6.48
CA THR A 77 4.27 -1.44 5.98
C THR A 77 4.89 -0.96 4.66
N SER A 78 6.20 -1.08 4.53
CA SER A 78 6.92 -0.50 3.38
C SER A 78 6.71 -1.31 2.09
N ARG A 79 6.76 -0.63 0.93
CA ARG A 79 6.77 -1.32 -0.38
C ARG A 79 7.92 -2.32 -0.49
N SER A 80 9.08 -2.03 0.13
CA SER A 80 10.25 -2.92 0.12
C SER A 80 9.99 -4.22 0.89
N GLU A 81 9.23 -4.15 1.98
CA GLU A 81 8.87 -5.27 2.83
C GLU A 81 7.81 -6.16 2.18
N LEU A 82 6.81 -5.56 1.54
CA LEU A 82 5.86 -6.28 0.66
C LEU A 82 6.58 -7.00 -0.49
N LEU A 83 7.54 -6.34 -1.14
CA LEU A 83 8.38 -6.96 -2.18
C LEU A 83 9.26 -8.09 -1.62
N ALA A 84 9.78 -7.96 -0.39
CA ALA A 84 10.53 -9.02 0.27
C ALA A 84 9.62 -10.23 0.58
N ALA A 85 8.39 -10.01 1.03
CA ALA A 85 7.42 -11.07 1.27
C ALA A 85 7.08 -11.86 -0.01
N ALA A 86 6.95 -11.15 -1.14
CA ALA A 86 6.78 -11.76 -2.47
C ALA A 86 8.04 -12.52 -2.93
N ALA A 87 9.24 -11.99 -2.66
CA ALA A 87 10.51 -12.65 -2.99
C ALA A 87 10.75 -13.93 -2.16
N ASN A 88 10.32 -13.95 -0.90
CA ASN A 88 10.33 -15.15 -0.07
C ASN A 88 9.37 -16.22 -0.61
N ALA A 89 8.16 -15.81 -1.04
CA ALA A 89 7.22 -16.72 -1.71
C ALA A 89 7.80 -17.32 -3.00
N ILE A 90 8.48 -16.52 -3.83
CA ILE A 90 9.18 -17.02 -5.04
C ILE A 90 10.18 -18.15 -4.69
N ARG A 91 10.96 -17.96 -3.60
CA ARG A 91 11.95 -18.94 -3.14
C ARG A 91 11.29 -20.22 -2.61
N TYR A 92 10.36 -20.08 -1.66
CA TYR A 92 9.69 -21.20 -1.00
C TYR A 92 8.91 -22.08 -1.99
N TYR A 93 8.15 -21.47 -2.89
CA TYR A 93 7.35 -22.17 -3.91
C TYR A 93 8.14 -22.54 -5.18
N ASN A 94 9.49 -22.47 -5.13
CA ASN A 94 10.39 -22.83 -6.23
C ASN A 94 10.06 -22.16 -7.58
N LYS A 95 9.53 -20.93 -7.57
CA LYS A 95 9.12 -20.17 -8.76
C LYS A 95 10.33 -19.54 -9.48
N SER A 96 11.33 -20.34 -9.80
CA SER A 96 12.58 -19.87 -10.42
C SER A 96 12.34 -19.21 -11.78
N GLY A 97 12.86 -18.00 -11.95
CA GLY A 97 12.66 -17.17 -13.15
C GLY A 97 11.29 -16.50 -13.26
N TYR A 98 10.50 -16.44 -12.18
CA TYR A 98 9.35 -15.54 -12.08
C TYR A 98 9.76 -14.20 -11.44
N THR A 99 9.09 -13.12 -11.84
CA THR A 99 9.19 -11.78 -11.23
C THR A 99 7.89 -11.37 -10.57
N VAL A 100 7.94 -10.49 -9.56
CA VAL A 100 6.74 -9.94 -8.92
C VAL A 100 6.09 -8.90 -9.85
N GLU A 101 4.86 -9.17 -10.27
CA GLU A 101 4.09 -8.32 -11.20
C GLU A 101 3.13 -7.39 -10.45
N SER A 102 2.45 -7.89 -9.42
CA SER A 102 1.63 -7.06 -8.52
C SER A 102 1.45 -7.69 -7.14
N ILE A 103 1.01 -6.89 -6.18
CA ILE A 103 0.77 -7.30 -4.80
C ILE A 103 -0.54 -6.67 -4.31
N PHE A 104 -1.42 -7.48 -3.73
CA PHE A 104 -2.74 -7.08 -3.22
C PHE A 104 -2.95 -7.57 -1.78
N ALA A 105 -3.83 -6.89 -1.06
CA ALA A 105 -4.41 -7.42 0.17
C ALA A 105 -5.54 -8.39 -0.19
N ALA A 106 -5.63 -9.53 0.50
CA ALA A 106 -6.69 -10.52 0.28
C ALA A 106 -7.00 -11.27 1.58
N ASP A 107 -8.28 -11.26 1.96
CA ASP A 107 -8.76 -11.74 3.27
C ASP A 107 -9.09 -13.25 3.30
N GLY A 108 -8.63 -14.01 2.31
CA GLY A 108 -8.82 -15.46 2.23
C GLY A 108 -8.59 -16.04 0.82
N ILE A 109 -8.66 -17.37 0.69
CA ILE A 109 -8.42 -18.10 -0.57
C ILE A 109 -9.40 -17.75 -1.70
N GLY A 110 -10.61 -17.30 -1.36
CA GLY A 110 -11.59 -16.73 -2.30
C GLY A 110 -11.74 -15.21 -2.20
N GLY A 111 -10.77 -14.52 -1.56
CA GLY A 111 -10.81 -13.08 -1.35
C GLY A 111 -10.61 -12.29 -2.65
N TYR A 112 -11.17 -11.08 -2.70
CA TYR A 112 -10.91 -10.15 -3.78
C TYR A 112 -9.48 -9.60 -3.68
N ASN A 113 -8.89 -9.24 -4.82
CA ASN A 113 -7.62 -8.51 -4.89
C ASN A 113 -7.84 -7.04 -4.55
N TYR A 114 -7.64 -6.66 -3.29
CA TYR A 114 -7.80 -5.27 -2.86
C TYR A 114 -6.49 -4.49 -3.05
N PRO A 115 -6.51 -3.29 -3.67
CA PRO A 115 -5.33 -2.44 -3.77
C PRO A 115 -4.75 -2.08 -2.40
N ILE A 116 -3.42 -2.12 -2.28
CA ILE A 116 -2.70 -1.69 -1.08
C ILE A 116 -2.28 -0.22 -1.24
N VAL A 117 -2.57 0.61 -0.25
CA VAL A 117 -2.00 1.96 -0.12
C VAL A 117 -0.95 1.91 0.98
N ALA A 118 0.33 1.86 0.59
CA ALA A 118 1.46 1.78 1.49
C ALA A 118 2.08 3.17 1.69
N ASN A 119 2.13 3.66 2.93
CA ASN A 119 2.65 5.00 3.27
C ASN A 119 2.05 6.13 2.40
N GLY A 120 0.74 6.07 2.15
CA GLY A 120 0.00 7.03 1.32
C GLY A 120 0.13 6.84 -0.20
N VAL A 121 0.95 5.89 -0.68
CA VAL A 121 1.12 5.59 -2.11
C VAL A 121 0.40 4.30 -2.49
N GLU A 122 -0.47 4.37 -3.50
CA GLU A 122 -1.17 3.18 -4.01
C GLU A 122 -0.23 2.29 -4.83
N LEU A 123 -0.20 1.00 -4.52
CA LEU A 123 0.65 0.01 -5.15
C LEU A 123 -0.08 -0.68 -6.29
N TYR A 124 0.62 -0.80 -7.43
CA TYR A 124 0.13 -1.46 -8.65
C TYR A 124 -1.24 -0.99 -9.17
N PRO A 125 -1.51 0.34 -9.27
CA PRO A 125 -2.73 0.83 -9.91
C PRO A 125 -2.73 0.44 -11.39
N LYS A 126 -3.62 -0.50 -11.75
CA LYS A 126 -4.01 -0.78 -13.15
C LYS A 126 -5.42 -0.23 -13.34
N PHE A 127 -5.57 0.63 -14.34
CA PHE A 127 -6.82 1.23 -14.79
C PHE A 127 -7.40 0.42 -15.93
#